data_AF-A0A8F9WLQ5-F1
#
_entry.id   AF-A0A8F9WLQ5-F1
#
_cell.length_a   1.000
_cell.length_b   1.000
_cell.length_c   1.000
_cell.angle_alpha   90.00
_cell.angle_beta   90.00
_cell.angle_gamma   90.00
#
_symmetry.space_group_name_H-M   'P 1'
#
loop_
_entity.id
_entity.type
_entity.pdbx_description
1 polymer ?
#
loop_
_entity_poly.entity_id
_entity_poly.type
_entity_poly.pdbx_seq_one_letter_code
_entity_poly.pdbx_strand_id
1 'polypeptide(L)'
;MTRVLMFLVIIALGVQVRADPPEALDHTKFIEASNCLKKENLVFADVLEFALEDKLELAEKNPKLKCFASCLLEYGKLIDGCMILSKNSDTIKDKQMEKFVKLIDSCKDVVKGTDRCECGFQLIKCITEKGKEE
;
A
#
# COMPACT_ATOMS: atom_id res chain seq x y z
N MET A 1 -4.24 -9.53 -11.60
CA MET A 1 -5.28 -8.62 -11.09
C MET A 1 -5.33 -8.51 -9.58
N THR A 2 -5.31 -9.59 -8.79
CA THR A 2 -5.19 -9.52 -7.31
C THR A 2 -3.78 -9.24 -6.79
N ARG A 3 -2.78 -9.13 -7.67
CA ARG A 3 -1.37 -9.30 -7.31
C ARG A 3 -0.76 -8.11 -6.58
N VAL A 4 -1.04 -6.86 -6.94
CA VAL A 4 -0.28 -5.69 -6.43
C VAL A 4 -0.67 -5.32 -4.99
N LEU A 5 -1.95 -5.21 -4.67
CA LEU A 5 -2.43 -4.96 -3.29
C LEU A 5 -2.08 -6.12 -2.36
N MET A 6 -2.26 -7.34 -2.88
CA MET A 6 -1.84 -8.56 -2.21
C MET A 6 -0.34 -8.54 -1.99
N PHE A 7 0.51 -8.15 -2.95
CA PHE A 7 1.95 -8.02 -2.74
C PHE A 7 2.28 -6.97 -1.68
N LEU A 8 1.69 -5.78 -1.72
CA LEU A 8 1.92 -4.75 -0.70
C LEU A 8 1.54 -5.24 0.70
N VAL A 9 0.40 -5.91 0.83
CA VAL A 9 -0.08 -6.39 2.12
C VAL A 9 0.63 -7.68 2.56
N ILE A 10 0.99 -8.59 1.66
CA ILE A 10 1.82 -9.78 1.93
C ILE A 10 3.21 -9.36 2.37
N ILE A 11 3.81 -8.39 1.68
CA ILE A 11 5.11 -7.82 2.00
C ILE A 11 5.03 -7.09 3.35
N ALA A 12 3.96 -6.35 3.60
CA ALA A 12 3.72 -5.65 4.86
C ALA A 12 3.39 -6.63 6.01
N LEU A 13 2.67 -7.72 5.79
CA LEU A 13 2.18 -8.63 6.83
C LEU A 13 2.98 -9.92 6.97
N GLY A 14 4.05 -10.07 6.18
CA GLY A 14 4.98 -11.17 6.27
C GLY A 14 4.40 -12.57 6.05
N VAL A 15 3.25 -12.68 5.37
CA VAL A 15 2.57 -13.97 5.13
C VAL A 15 3.15 -14.62 3.87
N GLN A 16 3.70 -15.84 3.95
CA GLN A 16 4.16 -16.55 2.74
C GLN A 16 2.99 -17.16 1.96
N VAL A 17 2.74 -16.71 0.74
CA VAL A 17 2.04 -17.50 -0.29
C VAL A 17 3.12 -18.22 -1.09
N ARG A 18 3.26 -19.54 -0.88
CA ARG A 18 4.32 -20.34 -1.49
C ARG A 18 4.34 -20.21 -3.02
N ALA A 19 5.48 -19.79 -3.56
CA ALA A 19 6.29 -20.60 -4.47
C ALA A 19 7.65 -19.93 -4.73
N ASP A 20 8.50 -19.77 -3.71
CA ASP A 20 9.98 -19.69 -3.80
C ASP A 20 10.57 -19.52 -2.38
N PRO A 21 11.80 -19.98 -2.11
CA PRO A 21 12.41 -19.93 -0.78
C PRO A 21 12.63 -18.47 -0.33
N PRO A 22 12.46 -18.17 0.97
CA PRO A 22 12.50 -16.81 1.48
C PRO A 22 13.91 -16.24 1.41
N GLU A 23 14.17 -15.37 0.46
CA GLU A 23 15.01 -14.21 0.77
C GLU A 23 14.29 -13.48 1.90
N ALA A 24 14.92 -13.48 3.08
CA ALA A 24 14.44 -12.97 4.35
C ALA A 24 13.20 -12.06 4.22
N LEU A 25 12.04 -12.62 4.61
CA LEU A 25 10.85 -11.84 4.94
C LEU A 25 11.31 -10.61 5.72
N ASP A 26 11.19 -9.44 5.10
CA ASP A 26 11.74 -8.20 5.62
C ASP A 26 11.02 -7.87 6.94
N HIS A 27 11.58 -8.33 8.05
CA HIS A 27 11.02 -8.23 9.40
C HIS A 27 10.60 -6.79 9.74
N THR A 28 11.27 -5.81 9.14
CA THR A 28 10.96 -4.39 9.24
C THR A 28 9.54 -4.09 8.75
N LYS A 29 9.16 -4.63 7.59
CA LYS A 29 7.84 -4.39 6.97
C LYS A 29 6.71 -5.02 7.77
N PHE A 30 6.96 -6.21 8.34
CA PHE A 30 6.04 -6.86 9.29
C PHE A 30 5.77 -6.00 10.52
N ILE A 31 6.83 -5.46 11.13
CA ILE A 31 6.73 -4.60 12.31
C ILE A 31 5.98 -3.31 11.97
N GLU A 32 6.26 -2.71 10.81
CA GLU A 32 5.60 -1.48 10.35
C GLU A 32 4.11 -1.68 10.12
N ALA A 33 3.70 -2.76 9.46
CA ALA A 33 2.28 -3.07 9.29
C ALA A 33 1.58 -3.35 10.62
N SER A 34 2.25 -4.06 11.53
CA SER A 34 1.75 -4.29 12.89
C SER A 34 1.55 -2.97 13.65
N ASN A 35 2.45 -2.01 13.47
CA ASN A 35 2.32 -0.67 14.06
C ASN A 35 1.16 0.11 13.46
N CYS A 36 0.92 0.02 12.14
CA CYS A 36 -0.26 0.60 11.52
C CYS A 36 -1.57 0.00 12.04
N LEU A 37 -1.63 -1.33 12.21
CA LEU A 37 -2.80 -1.99 12.79
C LEU A 37 -3.09 -1.45 14.20
N LYS A 38 -2.06 -1.36 15.04
CA LYS A 38 -2.18 -0.82 16.41
C LYS A 38 -2.60 0.66 16.40
N LYS A 39 -1.98 1.49 15.56
CA LYS A 39 -2.24 2.93 15.46
C LYS A 39 -3.69 3.21 15.09
N GLU A 40 -4.23 2.45 14.14
CA GLU A 40 -5.59 2.66 13.62
C GLU A 40 -6.64 1.79 14.33
N ASN A 41 -6.23 1.06 15.38
CA ASN A 41 -7.08 0.18 16.19
C ASN A 41 -7.86 -0.82 15.33
N LEU A 42 -7.10 -1.58 14.54
CA LEU A 42 -7.54 -2.66 13.67
C LEU A 42 -6.90 -3.98 14.10
N VAL A 43 -7.58 -5.08 13.79
CA VAL A 43 -7.00 -6.42 13.86
C VAL A 43 -6.64 -6.93 12.47
N PHE A 44 -5.81 -7.97 12.43
CA PHE A 44 -5.38 -8.59 11.17
C PHE A 44 -6.56 -9.01 10.28
N ALA A 45 -7.65 -9.51 10.88
CA ALA A 45 -8.84 -9.91 10.14
C ALA A 45 -9.46 -8.75 9.34
N ASP A 46 -9.46 -7.54 9.90
CA ASP A 46 -10.06 -6.36 9.25
C ASP A 46 -9.32 -5.97 7.96
N VAL A 47 -8.00 -6.16 7.93
CA VAL A 47 -7.16 -5.81 6.76
C VAL A 47 -7.03 -6.95 5.77
N LEU A 48 -7.30 -8.19 6.19
CA LEU A 48 -7.17 -9.35 5.33
C LEU A 48 -8.19 -9.31 4.19
N GLU A 49 -9.44 -8.92 4.48
CA GLU A 49 -10.49 -8.76 3.47
C GLU A 49 -10.18 -7.61 2.50
N PHE A 50 -9.70 -6.49 3.02
CA PHE A 50 -9.23 -5.35 2.23
C PHE A 50 -8.09 -5.74 1.27
N ALA A 51 -7.18 -6.59 1.73
CA ALA A 51 -5.97 -6.96 1.02
C ALA A 51 -6.12 -8.09 0.00
N LEU A 52 -6.92 -9.10 0.32
CA LEU A 52 -7.04 -10.32 -0.46
C LEU A 52 -8.15 -10.25 -1.51
N GLU A 53 -9.20 -9.47 -1.27
CA GLU A 53 -10.40 -9.49 -2.11
C GLU A 53 -10.54 -8.27 -3.03
N ASP A 54 -9.51 -7.40 -3.11
CA ASP A 54 -9.54 -6.16 -3.92
C ASP A 54 -10.75 -5.26 -3.62
N LYS A 55 -11.23 -5.34 -2.38
CA LYS A 55 -12.43 -4.63 -1.91
C LYS A 55 -12.06 -3.22 -1.46
N LEU A 56 -11.68 -2.37 -2.41
CA LEU A 56 -11.53 -0.92 -2.18
C LEU A 56 -12.79 -0.32 -1.50
N GLU A 57 -13.97 -0.86 -1.81
CA GLU A 57 -15.26 -0.46 -1.23
C GLU A 57 -15.32 -0.65 0.30
N LEU A 58 -14.59 -1.61 0.86
CA LEU A 58 -14.49 -1.78 2.32
C LEU A 58 -13.79 -0.59 2.96
N ALA A 59 -12.72 -0.09 2.31
CA ALA A 59 -12.04 1.11 2.77
C ALA A 59 -12.86 2.37 2.51
N GLU A 60 -13.67 2.45 1.44
CA GLU A 60 -14.60 3.57 1.25
C GLU A 60 -15.56 3.74 2.43
N LYS A 61 -16.01 2.63 3.03
CA LYS A 61 -16.98 2.60 4.14
C LYS A 61 -16.31 2.57 5.52
N ASN A 62 -15.02 2.26 5.61
CA ASN A 62 -14.29 2.13 6.88
C ASN A 62 -13.11 3.12 6.94
N PRO A 63 -13.24 4.24 7.68
CA PRO A 63 -12.20 5.25 7.76
C PRO A 63 -10.89 4.71 8.35
N LYS A 64 -10.94 3.69 9.21
CA LYS A 64 -9.73 3.06 9.76
C LYS A 64 -8.92 2.34 8.69
N LEU A 65 -9.58 1.69 7.73
CA LEU A 65 -8.88 1.03 6.61
C LEU A 65 -8.21 2.04 5.68
N LYS A 66 -8.83 3.20 5.46
CA LYS A 66 -8.18 4.32 4.75
C LYS A 66 -6.93 4.80 5.49
N CYS A 67 -7.04 4.99 6.80
CA CYS A 67 -5.90 5.41 7.61
C CYS A 67 -4.79 4.35 7.67
N PHE A 68 -5.15 3.07 7.68
CA PHE A 68 -4.19 1.97 7.62
C PHE A 68 -3.41 1.98 6.29
N ALA A 69 -4.10 2.15 5.17
CA ALA A 69 -3.47 2.29 3.86
C ALA A 69 -2.52 3.50 3.80
N SER A 70 -2.95 4.67 4.30
CA SER A 70 -2.11 5.85 4.43
C SER A 70 -0.87 5.58 5.28
N CYS A 71 -1.04 4.90 6.42
CA CYS A 71 0.05 4.57 7.32
C CYS A 71 1.12 3.69 6.65
N LEU A 72 0.72 2.69 5.85
CA LEU A 72 1.67 1.88 5.09
C LEU A 72 2.46 2.70 4.05
N LEU A 73 1.78 3.64 3.37
CA LEU A 73 2.42 4.52 2.40
C LEU A 73 3.40 5.51 3.06
N GLU A 74 3.05 6.04 4.24
CA GLU A 74 3.94 6.88 5.06
C GLU A 74 5.21 6.10 5.46
N TYR A 75 5.07 4.86 5.96
CA TYR A 75 6.22 4.01 6.30
C TYR A 75 7.11 3.70 5.10
N GLY A 76 6.50 3.40 3.95
CA GLY A 76 7.22 3.23 2.69
C GLY A 76 7.95 4.48 2.19
N LYS A 77 7.76 5.63 2.86
CA LYS A 77 8.21 6.97 2.46
C LYS A 77 7.75 7.29 1.04
N LEU A 78 6.48 6.97 0.77
CA LEU A 78 5.83 7.20 -0.52
C LEU A 78 4.94 8.44 -0.45
N ILE A 79 4.43 8.79 0.73
CA ILE A 79 3.67 10.01 0.98
C ILE A 79 4.10 10.67 2.29
N ASP A 80 3.87 11.98 2.39
CA ASP A 80 3.82 12.76 3.62
C ASP A 80 2.50 13.53 3.66
N GLY A 81 1.53 13.03 4.44
CA GLY A 81 0.14 13.47 4.36
C GLY A 81 -0.44 13.24 2.96
N CYS A 82 -0.69 14.33 2.23
CA CYS A 82 -1.22 14.28 0.86
C CYS A 82 -0.15 14.45 -0.22
N MET A 83 1.09 14.73 0.18
CA MET A 83 2.19 14.93 -0.76
C MET A 83 2.79 13.57 -1.14
N ILE A 84 2.78 13.23 -2.43
CA ILE A 84 3.55 12.07 -2.92
C ILE A 84 5.03 12.41 -2.88
N LEU A 85 5.80 11.59 -2.19
CA LEU A 85 7.26 11.67 -2.12
C LEU A 85 7.83 10.92 -3.33
N SER A 86 8.16 11.66 -4.39
CA SER A 86 8.81 11.05 -5.56
C SER A 86 10.17 10.49 -5.22
N LYS A 87 10.34 9.22 -5.53
CA LYS A 87 11.66 8.58 -5.64
C LYS A 87 12.06 8.62 -7.11
N ASN A 88 13.31 8.98 -7.41
CA ASN A 88 13.82 8.92 -8.77
C ASN A 88 13.84 7.45 -9.24
N SER A 89 12.86 7.06 -10.06
CA SER A 89 12.71 5.68 -10.55
C SER A 89 13.99 5.16 -11.19
N ASP A 90 14.75 6.03 -11.85
CA ASP A 90 15.99 5.68 -12.57
C ASP A 90 17.14 5.24 -11.65
N THR A 91 17.01 5.47 -10.33
CA THR A 91 17.98 5.04 -9.32
C THR A 91 17.63 3.70 -8.68
N ILE A 92 16.44 3.16 -8.98
CA ILE A 92 15.93 1.91 -8.40
C ILE A 92 16.41 0.73 -9.25
N LYS A 93 17.27 -0.11 -8.67
CA LYS A 93 17.79 -1.32 -9.35
C LYS A 93 16.75 -2.43 -9.50
N ASP A 94 15.76 -2.45 -8.61
CA ASP A 94 14.67 -3.42 -8.64
C ASP A 94 13.60 -2.97 -9.65
N LYS A 95 13.44 -3.72 -10.75
CA LYS A 95 12.49 -3.38 -11.82
C LYS A 95 11.03 -3.37 -11.36
N GLN A 96 10.66 -4.15 -10.34
CA GLN A 96 9.30 -4.14 -9.83
C GLN A 96 9.04 -2.87 -9.01
N MET A 97 10.01 -2.48 -8.18
CA MET A 97 9.94 -1.23 -7.42
C MET A 97 10.02 -0.01 -8.34
N GLU A 98 10.78 -0.06 -9.43
CA GLU A 98 10.82 0.98 -10.45
C GLU A 98 9.43 1.19 -11.08
N LYS A 99 8.78 0.11 -11.52
CA LYS A 99 7.41 0.15 -12.06
C LYS A 99 6.42 0.69 -11.03
N PHE A 100 6.51 0.22 -9.79
CA PHE A 100 5.62 0.66 -8.72
C PHE A 100 5.77 2.15 -8.42
N VAL A 101 7.00 2.68 -8.40
CA VAL A 101 7.25 4.11 -8.22
C VAL A 101 6.76 4.94 -9.40
N LYS A 102 6.92 4.46 -10.64
CA LYS A 102 6.32 5.11 -11.83
C LYS A 102 4.80 5.16 -11.76
N LEU A 103 4.18 4.08 -11.28
CA LEU A 103 2.73 4.00 -11.09
C LEU A 103 2.25 5.01 -10.05
N ILE A 104 2.93 5.10 -8.89
CA ILE A 104 2.70 6.13 -7.87
C ILE A 104 2.83 7.53 -8.45
N ASP A 105 3.91 7.78 -9.19
CA ASP A 105 4.19 9.08 -9.79
C ASP A 105 3.09 9.49 -10.79
N SER A 106 2.50 8.53 -11.49
CA SER A 106 1.38 8.76 -12.41
C SER A 106 0.06 9.12 -11.69
N CYS A 107 0.00 8.98 -10.37
CA CYS A 107 -1.16 9.27 -9.53
C CYS A 107 -1.08 10.61 -8.79
N LYS A 108 0.02 11.37 -8.94
CA LYS A 108 0.25 12.66 -8.25
C LYS A 108 -0.89 13.66 -8.38
N ASP A 109 -1.45 13.78 -9.58
CA ASP A 109 -2.50 14.76 -9.86
C ASP A 109 -3.89 14.33 -9.36
N VAL A 110 -4.02 13.05 -8.98
CA VAL A 110 -5.27 12.43 -8.51
C VAL A 110 -5.39 12.52 -7.00
N VAL A 111 -4.27 12.43 -6.26
CA VAL A 111 -4.27 12.45 -4.80
C VAL A 111 -4.64 13.84 -4.28
N LYS A 112 -5.91 14.02 -3.91
CA LYS A 112 -6.51 15.24 -3.38
C LYS A 112 -7.51 14.87 -2.29
N GLY A 113 -7.14 15.03 -1.03
CA GLY A 113 -7.99 14.70 0.11
C GLY A 113 -8.10 15.82 1.12
N THR A 114 -9.08 15.70 2.00
CA THR A 114 -9.30 16.59 3.14
C THR A 114 -8.42 16.24 4.33
N ASP A 115 -7.90 15.01 4.36
CA ASP A 115 -7.03 14.49 5.42
C ASP A 115 -6.09 13.40 4.88
N ARG A 116 -5.11 13.02 5.70
CA ARG A 116 -4.08 12.03 5.35
C ARG A 116 -4.68 10.68 4.93
N CYS A 117 -5.74 10.24 5.59
CA CYS A 117 -6.31 8.92 5.37
C CYS A 117 -6.99 8.86 4.01
N GLU A 118 -7.75 9.90 3.66
CA GLU A 118 -8.36 10.03 2.35
C GLU A 118 -7.32 10.14 1.24
N CYS A 119 -6.24 10.90 1.47
CA CYS A 119 -5.14 11.01 0.52
C CYS A 119 -4.43 9.66 0.27
N GLY A 120 -4.10 8.93 1.34
CA GLY A 120 -3.54 7.59 1.21
C GLY A 120 -4.48 6.62 0.50
N PHE A 121 -5.77 6.68 0.80
CA PHE A 121 -6.77 5.84 0.14
C PHE A 121 -6.90 6.15 -1.36
N GLN A 122 -6.96 7.42 -1.75
CA GLN A 122 -7.03 7.81 -3.17
C GLN A 122 -5.78 7.39 -3.95
N LEU A 123 -4.60 7.46 -3.32
CA LEU A 123 -3.38 6.96 -3.94
C LEU A 123 -3.47 5.45 -4.19
N ILE A 124 -3.86 4.67 -3.18
CA ILE A 124 -4.06 3.22 -3.35
C ILE A 124 -5.12 2.93 -4.41
N LYS A 125 -6.23 3.67 -4.42
CA LYS A 125 -7.29 3.53 -5.43
C LYS A 125 -6.74 3.76 -6.85
N CYS A 126 -6.03 4.87 -7.08
CA CYS A 126 -5.44 5.18 -8.37
C CYS A 126 -4.41 4.12 -8.82
N ILE A 127 -3.52 3.69 -7.94
CA ILE A 127 -2.54 2.62 -8.22
C ILE A 127 -3.26 1.32 -8.60
N THR A 128 -4.33 0.99 -7.90
CA THR A 128 -5.11 -0.24 -8.12
C THR A 128 -5.86 -0.19 -9.45
N GLU A 129 -6.49 0.94 -9.77
CA GLU A 129 -7.20 1.14 -11.03
C GLU A 129 -6.23 1.07 -12.22
N LYS A 130 -5.11 1.81 -12.17
CA LYS A 130 -4.11 1.80 -13.24
C LYS A 130 -3.37 0.48 -13.38
N GLY A 131 -3.08 -0.19 -12.26
CA GLY A 131 -2.45 -1.51 -12.26
C GLY A 131 -3.35 -2.64 -12.79
N LYS A 132 -4.64 -2.38 -13.05
CA LYS A 132 -5.54 -3.29 -13.78
C LYS A 132 -5.50 -3.09 -15.30
N GLU A 133 -4.96 -1.96 -15.77
CA GLU A 133 -4.86 -1.60 -17.19
C GLU A 133 -3.55 -2.11 -17.84
N GLU A 134 -2.58 -2.54 -17.04
CA GLU A 134 -1.33 -3.22 -17.47
C GLU A 134 -1.41 -4.76 -17.38
#